data_AF-A0A6J1NGF7-F1
#
_entry.id   AF-A0A6J1NGF7-F1
#
_cell.length_a   1.000
_cell.length_b   1.000
_cell.length_c   1.000
_cell.angle_alpha   90.00
_cell.angle_beta   90.00
_cell.angle_gamma   90.00
#
_symmetry.space_group_name_H-M   'P 1'
#
loop_
_entity.id
_entity.type
_entity.pdbx_description
1 polymer ?
#
loop_
_entity_poly.entity_id
_entity_poly.type
_entity_poly.pdbx_seq_one_letter_code
_entity_poly.pdbx_strand_id
1 'polypeptide(L)' 'MSLWATLNRNVFKRTSTFAVAVAGGTFFFERTFELISVSLFENINKGKLWKDIKDKYE' A
#
# COMPACT_ATOMS: atom_id res chain seq x y z
N MET A 1 -4.64 -6.45 -28.88
CA MET A 1 -3.31 -6.25 -28.26
C MET A 1 -3.43 -6.61 -26.78
N SER A 2 -2.53 -7.41 -26.21
CA SER A 2 -2.67 -7.84 -24.80
C SER A 2 -2.34 -6.70 -23.83
N LEU A 3 -2.92 -6.73 -22.62
CA LEU A 3 -2.63 -5.77 -21.54
C LEU A 3 -1.12 -5.71 -21.24
N TRP A 4 -0.48 -6.87 -21.17
CA TRP A 4 0.97 -6.99 -20.96
C TRP A 4 1.80 -6.31 -22.05
N ALA A 5 1.42 -6.46 -23.32
CA ALA A 5 2.10 -5.81 -24.43
C ALA A 5 1.96 -4.28 -24.37
N THR A 6 0.81 -3.78 -23.91
CA THR A 6 0.54 -2.35 -23.72
C THR A 6 1.35 -1.77 -22.55
N LEU A 7 1.37 -2.46 -21.40
CA LEU A 7 2.17 -2.05 -20.23
C LEU A 7 3.67 -2.05 -20.55
N ASN A 8 4.17 -3.11 -21.19
CA ASN A 8 5.57 -3.18 -21.56
C ASN A 8 5.95 -2.01 -22.48
N ARG A 9 5.17 -1.76 -23.54
CA ARG A 9 5.47 -0.70 -24.49
C ARG A 9 5.41 0.70 -23.88
N ASN A 10 4.43 0.95 -23.01
CA ASN A 10 4.13 2.31 -22.53
C ASN A 10 4.83 2.66 -21.22
N VAL A 11 5.09 1.68 -20.36
CA VAL A 11 5.61 1.91 -19.00
C VAL A 11 7.01 1.33 -18.84
N PHE A 12 7.21 0.06 -19.18
CA PHE A 12 8.43 -0.67 -18.82
C PHE A 12 9.58 -0.53 -19.82
N LYS A 13 9.30 -0.25 -21.11
CA LYS A 13 10.32 -0.25 -22.17
C LYS A 13 11.32 0.90 -22.11
N ARG A 14 10.95 2.06 -21.55
CA ARG A 14 11.84 3.22 -21.38
C ARG A 14 12.20 3.37 -19.91
N THR A 15 13.50 3.45 -19.60
CA THR A 15 13.99 3.56 -18.22
C THR A 15 13.43 4.78 -17.48
N SER A 16 13.27 5.92 -18.17
CA SER A 16 12.71 7.14 -17.58
C SER A 16 11.25 6.98 -17.18
N THR A 17 10.39 6.42 -18.04
CA THR A 17 8.97 6.17 -17.72
C THR A 17 8.83 5.09 -16.66
N PHE A 18 9.72 4.08 -16.70
CA PHE A 18 9.77 3.04 -15.69
C PHE A 18 10.10 3.62 -14.31
N ALA A 19 11.13 4.46 -14.21
CA ALA A 19 11.52 5.10 -12.95
C ALA A 19 10.39 5.95 -12.36
N VAL A 20 9.70 6.74 -13.20
CA VAL A 20 8.54 7.54 -12.74
C VAL A 20 7.40 6.64 -12.26
N ALA A 21 7.10 5.55 -12.98
CA ALA A 21 6.05 4.61 -12.59
C ALA A 21 6.37 3.90 -11.27
N VAL A 22 7.63 3.53 -11.04
CA VAL A 22 8.06 2.94 -9.76
C VAL A 22 7.97 3.97 -8.64
N ALA A 23 8.54 5.18 -8.81
CA ALA A 23 8.51 6.20 -7.76
C ALA A 23 7.08 6.61 -7.39
N GLY A 24 6.22 6.85 -8.38
CA GLY A 24 4.81 7.15 -8.15
C GLY A 24 4.07 5.96 -7.54
N GLY A 25 4.31 4.75 -8.04
CA GLY A 25 3.73 3.52 -7.52
C GLY A 25 4.08 3.27 -6.05
N THR A 26 5.34 3.46 -5.68
CA THR A 26 5.83 3.31 -4.30
C THR A 26 5.14 4.29 -3.35
N PHE A 27 4.98 5.56 -3.73
CA PHE A 27 4.33 6.56 -2.90
C PHE A 27 2.88 6.16 -2.53
N PHE A 28 2.10 5.68 -3.50
CA PHE A 28 0.74 5.22 -3.23
C PHE A 28 0.71 3.86 -2.52
N PHE A 29 1.64 2.97 -2.88
CA PHE A 29 1.74 1.64 -2.27
C PHE A 29 2.05 1.75 -0.78
N GLU A 30 3.02 2.56 -0.37
CA GLU A 30 3.41 2.75 1.03
C GLU A 30 2.20 3.10 1.89
N ARG A 31 1.47 4.17 1.55
CA ARG A 31 0.32 4.62 2.34
C ARG A 31 -0.80 3.61 2.39
N THR A 32 -1.09 2.94 1.27
CA THR A 32 -2.16 1.96 1.19
C THR A 32 -1.81 0.69 1.96
N PHE A 33 -0.59 0.21 1.80
CA PHE A 33 -0.10 -1.00 2.45
C PHE A 33 -0.02 -0.82 3.97
N GLU A 34 0.44 0.34 4.45
CA GLU A 34 0.46 0.66 5.88
C GLU A 34 -0.94 0.62 6.50
N LEU A 35 -1.90 1.30 5.87
CA LEU A 35 -3.30 1.33 6.37
C LEU A 35 -3.92 -0.06 6.44
N ILE A 36 -3.69 -0.88 5.41
CA ILE A 36 -4.21 -2.25 5.36
C ILE A 36 -3.54 -3.11 6.43
N SER A 37 -2.21 -3.03 6.54
CA SER A 37 -1.44 -3.83 7.49
C SER A 37 -1.82 -3.51 8.94
N VAL A 38 -1.93 -2.22 9.28
CA VAL A 38 -2.38 -1.78 10.59
C VAL A 38 -3.82 -2.25 10.84
N SER A 39 -4.74 -2.02 9.92
CA SER A 39 -6.13 -2.47 10.08
C SER A 39 -6.23 -3.98 10.30
N LEU A 40 -5.46 -4.78 9.53
CA LEU A 40 -5.42 -6.22 9.71
C LEU A 40 -4.88 -6.60 11.09
N PHE A 41 -3.75 -6.02 11.50
CA PHE A 41 -3.14 -6.26 12.80
C PHE A 41 -4.09 -5.91 13.95
N GLU A 42 -4.76 -4.77 13.85
CA GLU A 42 -5.70 -4.28 14.85
C GLU A 42 -6.95 -5.15 14.94
N ASN A 43 -7.47 -5.62 13.80
CA ASN A 43 -8.60 -6.54 13.78
C ASN A 43 -8.25 -7.88 14.41
N ILE A 44 -7.05 -8.41 14.15
CA ILE A 44 -6.56 -9.67 14.76
C ILE A 44 -6.39 -9.53 16.28
N ASN A 45 -5.98 -8.35 16.75
CA ASN A 45 -5.67 -8.09 18.16
C ASN A 45 -6.77 -7.32 18.90
N LYS A 46 -7.99 -7.31 18.35
CA LYS A 46 -9.11 -6.55 18.91
C LYS A 46 -9.37 -6.93 20.37
N GLY A 47 -9.48 -5.92 21.23
CA GLY A 47 -9.70 -6.05 22.67
C GLY A 47 -8.41 -6.26 23.48
N LYS A 48 -7.25 -6.41 22.82
CA LYS A 48 -5.94 -6.53 23.49
C LYS A 48 -5.10 -5.26 23.39
N LEU A 49 -5.37 -4.40 22.42
CA LEU A 49 -4.58 -3.20 22.18
C LEU A 49 -4.97 -2.11 23.17
N TRP A 50 -4.01 -1.26 23.54
CA TRP A 50 -4.26 -0.12 24.44
C TRP A 50 -5.44 0.72 23.96
N LYS A 51 -5.50 1.03 22.66
CA LYS A 51 -6.59 1.77 22.04
C LYS A 51 -8.00 1.17 22.24
N ASP A 52 -8.10 -0.13 22.53
CA ASP A 52 -9.38 -0.82 22.76
C ASP A 52 -9.82 -0.80 24.24
N ILE A 53 -8.90 -0.46 25.16
CA ILE A 53 -9.16 -0.40 26.61
C ILE A 53 -8.92 1.00 27.19
N LYS A 54 -8.47 1.93 26.36
CA LYS A 54 -8.05 3.27 26.76
C LYS A 54 -9.18 4.05 27.43
N ASP A 55 -10.40 3.88 26.93
CA ASP A 55 -11.66 4.45 27.44
C ASP A 55 -11.95 4.10 28.91
N LYS A 56 -11.25 3.11 29.49
CA LYS A 56 -11.39 2.74 30.89
C LYS A 56 -10.49 3.54 31.82
N TYR A 57 -9.53 4.29 31.28
CA TYR A 57 -8.45 4.92 32.03
C TYR A 57 -8.24 6.41 31.72
N GLU A 58 -8.81 6.90 30.61
CA GLU A 58 -8.92 8.32 30.22
C GLU A 58 -10.36 8.61 29.78
#